data_AF-A0A2P8FEP2-F1
#
_entry.id   AF-A0A2P8FEP2-F1
#
_cell.length_a   1.000
_cell.length_b   1.000
_cell.length_c   1.000
_cell.angle_alpha   90.00
_cell.angle_beta   90.00
_cell.angle_gamma   90.00
#
_symmetry.space_group_name_H-M   'P 1'
#
loop_
_entity.id
_entity.type
_entity.pdbx_description
1 polymer ?
#
loop_
_entity_poly.entity_id
_entity_poly.type
_entity_poly.pdbx_seq_one_letter_code
_entity_poly.pdbx_strand_id
1 'polypeptide(L)'
;MFMVPGSNTVVRVNGFARVTTDAALGRSFEMNGRNPRSVIVIRIGEIYTQCARALMRAKTWASGDESAGLPSAGEILAAMTDGEEGGRPYDDAWLARAKSTMW
;
A
#
# COMPACT_ATOMS: atom_id res chain seq x y z
N MET A 1 -6.87 -1.23 6.44
CA MET A 1 -6.27 -2.37 7.17
C MET A 1 -4.87 -1.96 7.57
N PHE A 2 -4.45 -2.27 8.79
CA PHE A 2 -3.14 -1.91 9.33
C PHE A 2 -2.33 -3.18 9.59
N MET A 3 -1.10 -3.20 9.06
CA MET A 3 -0.15 -4.29 9.20
C MET A 3 1.20 -3.66 9.59
N VAL A 4 1.90 -4.28 10.54
CA VAL A 4 3.20 -3.81 11.01
C VAL A 4 4.22 -4.92 10.74
N PRO A 5 5.34 -4.63 10.05
CA PRO A 5 6.38 -5.62 9.83
C PRO A 5 6.83 -6.32 11.11
N GLY A 6 6.90 -7.65 11.06
CA GLY A 6 7.22 -8.51 12.21
C GLY A 6 6.03 -8.86 13.12
N SER A 7 4.89 -8.18 12.99
CA SER A 7 3.67 -8.48 13.76
C SER A 7 2.65 -9.26 12.92
N ASN A 8 2.23 -10.44 13.40
CA ASN A 8 1.15 -11.20 12.77
C ASN A 8 -0.25 -10.70 13.18
N THR A 9 -0.34 -9.68 14.04
CA THR A 9 -1.60 -9.04 14.40
C THR A 9 -1.97 -7.99 13.36
N VAL A 10 -3.01 -8.27 12.59
CA VAL A 10 -3.56 -7.35 11.60
C VAL A 10 -4.80 -6.69 12.16
N VAL A 11 -4.88 -5.36 12.08
CA VAL A 11 -6.06 -4.61 12.55
C VAL A 11 -6.87 -4.14 11.34
N ARG A 12 -8.15 -4.51 11.32
CA ARG A 12 -9.11 -3.99 10.35
C ARG A 12 -9.99 -2.94 11.02
N VAL A 13 -10.08 -1.79 10.37
CA VAL A 13 -10.95 -0.68 10.74
C VAL A 13 -11.89 -0.48 9.56
N ASN A 14 -13.19 -0.63 9.80
CA ASN A 14 -14.23 -0.32 8.82
C ASN A 14 -15.08 0.84 9.37
N GLY A 15 -15.55 1.71 8.48
CA GLY A 15 -16.29 2.90 8.88
C GLY A 15 -16.59 3.82 7.72
N PHE A 16 -16.98 5.05 8.04
CA PHE A 16 -17.30 6.08 7.05
C PHE A 16 -16.14 7.05 6.93
N ALA A 17 -15.69 7.28 5.70
CA ALA A 17 -14.61 8.20 5.40
C ALA A 17 -15.15 9.50 4.82
N ARG A 18 -14.56 10.63 5.21
CA ARG A 18 -14.75 11.94 4.56
C ARG A 18 -13.39 12.55 4.26
N VAL A 19 -13.23 13.09 3.05
CA VAL A 19 -12.08 13.94 2.69
C VAL A 19 -12.33 15.36 3.19
N THR A 20 -11.31 15.99 3.76
CA THR A 20 -11.34 17.39 4.22
C THR A 20 -10.06 18.13 3.85
N THR A 21 -10.17 19.43 3.61
CA THR A 21 -9.04 20.36 3.37
C THR A 21 -8.88 21.33 4.54
N ASP A 22 -9.35 20.95 5.72
CA ASP A 22 -9.22 21.76 6.94
C ASP A 22 -7.74 22.03 7.24
N ALA A 23 -7.37 23.31 7.34
CA ALA A 23 -5.98 23.71 7.45
C ALA A 23 -5.35 23.34 8.79
N ALA A 24 -6.12 23.31 9.88
CA ALA A 24 -5.61 22.94 11.20
C ALA A 24 -5.32 21.44 11.27
N LEU A 25 -6.23 20.62 10.75
CA LEU A 25 -6.02 19.19 10.62
C LEU A 25 -4.89 18.90 9.63
N GLY A 26 -4.81 19.58 8.49
CA GLY A 26 -3.69 19.42 7.55
C GLY A 26 -2.33 19.66 8.22
N ARG A 27 -2.21 20.70 9.03
CA ARG A 27 -0.99 21.01 9.80
C ARG A 27 -0.61 19.93 10.83
N SER A 28 -1.57 19.19 11.38
CA SER A 28 -1.24 18.10 12.33
C SER A 28 -0.60 16.88 11.65
N PHE A 29 -0.57 16.84 10.33
CA PHE A 29 0.06 15.79 9.51
C PHE A 29 1.29 16.31 8.75
N GLU A 30 1.91 17.40 9.20
CA GLU A 30 3.13 17.93 8.59
C GLU A 30 4.26 16.88 8.60
N MET A 31 4.93 16.73 7.47
CA MET A 31 6.15 15.93 7.36
C MET A 31 7.19 16.70 6.56
N ASN A 32 8.37 16.94 7.14
CA ASN A 32 9.47 17.68 6.52
C ASN A 32 9.05 19.07 5.98
N GLY A 33 8.25 19.83 6.75
CA GLY A 33 7.76 21.16 6.34
C GLY A 33 6.68 21.15 5.27
N ARG A 34 6.21 19.97 4.83
CA ARG A 34 5.15 19.83 3.83
C ARG A 34 3.85 19.40 4.50
N ASN A 35 2.78 20.12 4.20
CA ASN A 35 1.43 19.77 4.64
C ASN A 35 0.70 19.00 3.53
N PRO A 36 -0.10 17.98 3.86
CA PRO A 36 -0.96 17.32 2.89
C PRO A 36 -2.03 18.30 2.36
N ARG A 37 -2.38 18.16 1.07
CA ARG A 37 -3.45 18.95 0.43
C ARG A 37 -4.83 18.67 1.04
N SER A 38 -5.03 17.46 1.53
CA SER A 38 -6.27 17.00 2.16
C SER A 38 -5.99 15.85 3.11
N VAL A 39 -6.86 15.66 4.09
CA VAL A 39 -6.83 14.55 5.04
C VAL A 39 -8.12 13.74 4.91
N ILE A 40 -8.04 12.43 5.10
CA ILE A 40 -9.20 11.56 5.24
C ILE A 40 -9.49 11.37 6.72
N VAL A 41 -10.70 11.75 7.15
CA VAL A 41 -11.20 11.47 8.49
C VAL A 41 -12.07 10.22 8.42
N ILE A 42 -11.75 9.21 9.22
CA ILE A 42 -12.49 7.96 9.28
C ILE A 42 -13.27 7.92 10.61
N ARG A 43 -14.59 7.98 10.52
CA ARG A 43 -15.46 7.64 11.64
C ARG A 43 -15.54 6.12 11.73
N ILE A 44 -14.91 5.55 12.75
CA ILE A 44 -14.87 4.11 12.99
C ILE A 44 -16.29 3.60 13.23
N GLY A 45 -16.71 2.61 12.45
CA GLY A 45 -17.92 1.83 12.72
C GLY A 45 -17.60 0.56 13.50
N GLU A 46 -16.55 -0.16 13.07
CA GLU A 46 -16.08 -1.36 13.74
C GLU A 46 -14.55 -1.49 13.63
N ILE A 47 -13.97 -2.16 14.62
CA ILE A 47 -12.56 -2.50 14.68
C ILE A 47 -12.40 -3.92 15.21
N TYR A 48 -11.58 -4.70 14.52
CA TYR A 48 -11.28 -6.07 14.93
C TYR A 48 -9.90 -6.49 14.44
N THR A 49 -9.36 -7.52 15.09
CA THR A 49 -8.14 -8.18 14.66
C THR A 49 -8.49 -9.28 13.66
N GLN A 50 -7.74 -9.36 12.57
CA GLN A 50 -7.83 -10.48 11.64
C GLN A 50 -6.89 -11.61 12.09
N CYS A 51 -7.28 -12.85 11.83
CA CYS A 51 -6.53 -14.02 12.25
C CYS A 51 -5.10 -14.05 11.67
N ALA A 52 -4.12 -14.28 12.53
CA ALA A 52 -2.69 -14.38 12.20
C ALA A 52 -2.35 -15.51 11.21
N ARG A 53 -3.25 -16.50 11.03
CA ARG A 53 -2.98 -17.71 10.23
C ARG A 53 -2.56 -17.40 8.80
N ALA A 54 -3.16 -16.40 8.16
CA ALA A 54 -2.82 -16.04 6.79
C ALA A 54 -1.37 -15.54 6.67
N LEU A 55 -0.97 -14.60 7.54
CA LEU A 55 0.39 -14.04 7.56
C LEU A 55 1.43 -15.10 7.94
N MET A 56 1.11 -15.98 8.90
CA MET A 56 2.00 -17.08 9.28
C MET A 56 2.20 -18.08 8.14
N ARG A 57 1.12 -18.48 7.45
CA ARG A 57 1.20 -19.41 6.30
C ARG A 57 1.93 -18.80 5.12
N ALA A 58 1.71 -17.52 4.86
CA ALA A 58 2.40 -16.77 3.82
C ALA A 58 3.84 -16.40 4.22
N LYS A 59 4.27 -16.70 5.46
CA LYS A 59 5.57 -16.31 6.02
C LYS A 59 5.91 -14.83 5.81
N THR A 60 4.90 -13.95 5.83
CA THR A 60 4.99 -12.55 5.34
C THR A 60 6.18 -11.76 5.89
N TRP A 61 6.64 -12.07 7.11
CA TRP A 61 7.76 -11.38 7.76
C TRP A 61 9.05 -12.20 7.87
N ALA A 62 9.03 -13.46 7.45
CA ALA A 62 10.11 -14.41 7.69
C ALA A 62 10.68 -15.04 6.41
N SER A 63 9.90 -15.07 5.32
CA SER A 63 10.43 -15.50 4.02
C SER A 63 11.33 -14.41 3.44
N GLY A 64 12.37 -14.85 2.73
CA GLY A 64 13.10 -13.99 1.80
C GLY A 64 12.28 -13.77 0.53
N ASP A 65 12.99 -13.54 -0.58
CA ASP A 65 12.35 -13.46 -1.88
C ASP A 65 11.95 -14.86 -2.39
N GLU A 66 10.65 -15.12 -2.45
CA GLU A 66 10.07 -16.34 -3.03
C GLU A 66 9.41 -16.05 -4.40
N SER A 67 9.71 -14.92 -5.06
CA SER A 67 9.06 -14.51 -6.31
C SER A 67 9.52 -15.26 -7.56
N ALA A 68 10.38 -16.27 -7.42
CA ALA A 68 10.91 -17.03 -8.54
C ALA A 68 9.77 -17.69 -9.36
N GLY A 69 9.69 -17.36 -10.64
CA GLY A 69 8.66 -17.87 -11.56
C GLY A 69 7.29 -17.18 -11.46
N LEU A 70 7.13 -16.16 -10.61
CA LEU A 70 5.97 -15.27 -10.66
C LEU A 70 6.12 -14.30 -11.84
N PRO A 71 5.00 -13.89 -12.46
CA PRO A 71 5.04 -12.85 -13.47
C PRO A 71 5.46 -11.52 -12.86
N SER A 72 6.20 -10.72 -13.62
CA SER A 72 6.52 -9.34 -13.25
C SER A 72 5.27 -8.44 -13.25
N ALA A 73 5.38 -7.25 -12.66
CA ALA A 73 4.31 -6.27 -12.71
C ALA A 73 4.00 -5.85 -14.15
N GLY A 74 5.03 -5.71 -14.99
CA GLY A 74 4.89 -5.46 -16.42
C GLY A 74 4.17 -6.59 -17.15
N GLU A 75 4.52 -7.86 -16.90
CA GLU A 75 3.87 -9.02 -17.51
C GLU A 75 2.38 -9.10 -17.14
N ILE A 76 2.05 -8.85 -15.87
CA ILE A 76 0.65 -8.78 -15.42
C ILE A 76 -0.10 -7.66 -16.15
N LEU A 77 0.50 -6.46 -16.23
CA LEU A 77 -0.14 -5.31 -16.88
C LEU A 77 -0.34 -5.54 -18.38
N ALA A 78 0.64 -6.13 -19.07
CA ALA A 78 0.52 -6.50 -20.48
C ALA A 78 -0.58 -7.52 -20.70
N ALA A 79 -0.66 -8.56 -19.86
CA ALA A 79 -1.73 -9.55 -19.96
C ALA A 79 -3.12 -8.92 -19.73
N MET A 80 -3.25 -7.95 -18.81
CA MET A 80 -4.51 -7.26 -18.52
C MET A 80 -4.95 -6.27 -19.61
N THR A 81 -4.00 -5.79 -20.42
CA THR A 81 -4.22 -4.72 -21.42
C THR A 81 -4.04 -5.21 -22.85
N ASP A 82 -3.98 -6.53 -23.06
CA ASP A 82 -3.69 -7.14 -24.37
C ASP A 82 -2.42 -6.58 -25.03
N GLY A 83 -1.41 -6.26 -24.22
CA GLY A 83 -0.12 -5.73 -24.64
C GLY A 83 -0.10 -4.24 -24.96
N GLU A 84 -1.19 -3.49 -24.76
CA GLU A 84 -1.18 -2.03 -24.94
C GLU A 84 -0.25 -1.31 -23.96
N GLU A 85 -0.13 -1.81 -22.73
CA GLU A 85 0.69 -1.25 -21.66
C GLU A 85 1.49 -2.35 -20.94
N GLY A 86 2.56 -1.99 -20.22
CA GLY A 86 3.31 -2.95 -19.39
C GLY A 86 4.53 -3.57 -20.06
N GLY A 87 4.75 -4.86 -19.79
CA GLY A 87 5.90 -5.65 -20.23
C GLY A 87 7.25 -5.12 -19.72
N ARG A 88 8.31 -5.51 -20.42
CA ARG A 88 9.69 -5.13 -20.09
C ARG A 88 9.93 -3.61 -19.97
N PRO A 89 9.36 -2.75 -20.86
CA PRO A 89 9.50 -1.30 -20.72
C PRO A 89 8.98 -0.78 -19.37
N TYR A 90 7.88 -1.33 -18.86
CA TYR A 90 7.35 -0.97 -17.55
C TYR A 90 8.30 -1.40 -16.41
N ASP A 91 8.77 -2.64 -16.45
CA ASP A 91 9.66 -3.19 -15.42
C ASP A 91 11.00 -2.44 -15.35
N ASP A 92 11.59 -2.14 -16.51
CA ASP A 92 12.86 -1.42 -16.62
C ASP A 92 12.75 0.01 -16.04
N ALA A 93 11.61 0.67 -16.22
CA ALA A 93 11.37 2.03 -15.71
C ALA A 93 10.93 2.07 -14.24
N TRP A 94 10.40 0.96 -13.70
CA TRP A 94 9.66 0.96 -12.44
C TRP A 94 10.50 1.41 -11.24
N LEU A 95 11.70 0.88 -11.06
CA LEU A 95 12.53 1.19 -9.89
C LEU A 95 12.96 2.67 -9.84
N ALA A 96 13.26 3.27 -10.99
CA ALA A 96 13.62 4.68 -11.07
C ALA A 96 12.42 5.57 -10.73
N ARG A 97 11.23 5.24 -11.28
CA ARG A 97 9.97 5.94 -10.98
C ARG A 97 9.59 5.81 -9.50
N ALA A 98 9.67 4.62 -8.93
CA ALA A 98 9.29 4.39 -7.54
C ALA A 98 10.14 5.21 -6.57
N LYS A 99 11.45 5.31 -6.81
CA LYS A 99 12.37 6.12 -5.98
C LYS A 99 12.06 7.61 -6.04
N SER A 100 11.70 8.14 -7.22
CA SER A 100 11.43 9.57 -7.39
C SER A 100 10.08 10.01 -6.81
N THR A 101 9.14 9.07 -6.63
CA THR A 101 7.78 9.36 -6.12
C THR A 101 7.54 8.90 -4.69
N MET A 102 8.57 8.49 -3.95
CA MET A 102 8.38 7.85 -2.65
C MET A 102 7.91 8.81 -1.53
N TRP A 103 7.85 10.14 -1.75
CA TRP A 103 7.49 11.15 -0.73
C TRP A 103 6.84 12.45 -1.25
#